data_AF-A0A2V9LQX8-F1
#
_entry.id   AF-A0A2V9LQX8-F1
#
_cell.length_a   1.000
_cell.length_b   1.000
_cell.length_c   1.000
_cell.angle_alpha   90.00
_cell.angle_beta   90.00
_cell.angle_gamma   90.00
#
_symmetry.space_group_name_H-M   'P 1'
#
loop_
_entity.id
_entity.type
_entity.pdbx_description
1 polymer ?
#
loop_
_entity_poly.entity_id
_entity_poly.type
_entity_poly.pdbx_seq_one_letter_code
_entity_poly.pdbx_strand_id
1 'polypeptide(L)'
;MYGWLICLICLALLGDSRALVMQEATNPDVRWFGFSLLRVTNNPQAQRQPDAVPMLRLDKSRFALGESVFFWVGVESKSGAIIPREYQDTCRLTITRPDGTNKPEPVSWPIDGSTDRGWRGGYGLGPDKAQPGRYTLVFEFAGQRTPPATLVIEDVPILRRIKAEFVFSRTSDGFASHDGNVTLIINNWSDHVLRFPRPGDDNSLVSVSLFKSDRSYRSDFFYPAVGFRDPDKRSDTSFDTFAWDIASKVPSVTIRPGETYRQAFPLRAALEEAKKHSFLGPGRYHITFTATLQVLIGEKDEKWSEFCPVRIPVAAAEAFVITR
;
A
#
# COMPACT_ATOMS: atom_id res chain seq x y z
N MET A 1 -78.22 1.73 35.98
CA MET A 1 -77.33 2.20 34.89
C MET A 1 -76.44 1.03 34.48
N TYR A 2 -76.50 0.69 33.19
CA TYR A 2 -75.79 -0.36 32.40
C TYR A 2 -74.51 -0.95 33.01
N GLY A 3 -74.15 -2.23 32.87
CA GLY A 3 -74.56 -3.31 31.97
C GLY A 3 -73.64 -4.52 32.20
N TRP A 4 -73.88 -5.61 31.46
CA TRP A 4 -73.52 -7.00 31.74
C TRP A 4 -72.06 -7.45 31.46
N LEU A 5 -71.60 -8.45 32.25
CA LEU A 5 -71.07 -9.78 31.88
C LEU A 5 -70.02 -9.96 30.75
N ILE A 6 -68.85 -10.52 31.15
CA ILE A 6 -67.99 -11.57 30.51
C ILE A 6 -67.83 -11.57 28.97
N CYS A 7 -66.57 -11.49 28.45
CA CYS A 7 -66.04 -12.49 27.49
C CYS A 7 -64.54 -12.35 27.16
N LEU A 8 -64.03 -13.50 26.72
CA LEU A 8 -62.70 -13.94 26.30
C LEU A 8 -62.27 -13.47 24.88
N ILE A 9 -60.94 -13.49 24.65
CA ILE A 9 -60.18 -13.85 23.42
C ILE A 9 -60.21 -12.91 22.19
N CYS A 10 -59.09 -12.95 21.44
CA CYS A 10 -58.79 -12.51 20.06
C CYS A 10 -58.02 -11.18 19.98
N LEU A 11 -56.91 -11.03 19.26
CA LEU A 11 -56.26 -11.86 18.25
C LEU A 11 -54.81 -11.38 18.12
N ALA A 12 -53.94 -12.26 17.66
CA ALA A 12 -52.59 -11.96 17.21
C ALA A 12 -52.58 -10.80 16.19
N LEU A 13 -51.54 -9.97 16.27
CA LEU A 13 -50.78 -9.36 15.17
C LEU A 13 -50.00 -8.20 15.76
N LEU A 14 -48.75 -8.48 16.11
CA LEU A 14 -47.58 -7.60 16.23
C LEU A 14 -46.62 -8.35 17.16
N GLY A 15 -45.50 -8.82 16.59
CA GLY A 15 -44.47 -9.58 17.29
C GLY A 15 -43.74 -8.70 18.32
N ASP A 16 -44.40 -8.43 19.43
CA ASP A 16 -43.91 -7.62 20.54
C ASP A 16 -43.82 -8.55 21.77
N SER A 17 -42.77 -9.35 21.85
CA SER A 17 -42.49 -10.19 23.01
C SER A 17 -42.02 -9.31 24.18
N ARG A 18 -42.96 -8.74 24.93
CA ARG A 18 -42.68 -8.06 26.20
C ARG A 18 -42.50 -9.11 27.30
N ALA A 19 -41.28 -9.29 27.79
CA ALA A 19 -41.04 -10.04 29.01
C ALA A 19 -41.28 -9.13 30.23
N LEU A 20 -42.21 -9.52 31.10
CA LEU A 20 -42.40 -8.95 32.43
C LEU A 20 -41.37 -9.59 33.37
N VAL A 21 -40.45 -8.80 33.93
CA VAL A 21 -39.54 -9.24 34.99
C VAL A 21 -40.00 -8.61 36.30
N MET A 22 -40.39 -9.45 37.26
CA MET A 22 -40.64 -9.06 38.65
C MET A 22 -39.30 -9.04 39.39
N GLN A 23 -38.89 -7.88 39.91
CA GLN A 23 -37.78 -7.79 40.86
C GLN A 23 -38.34 -7.44 42.24
N GLU A 24 -38.17 -8.35 43.19
CA GLU A 24 -38.54 -8.16 44.59
C GLU A 24 -37.31 -7.63 45.33
N ALA A 25 -37.34 -6.36 45.75
CA ALA A 25 -36.31 -5.80 46.63
C ALA A 25 -36.81 -5.91 48.08
N THR A 26 -36.13 -6.73 48.89
CA THR A 26 -36.42 -6.87 50.32
C THR A 26 -35.90 -5.67 51.11
N ASN A 27 -36.81 -4.80 51.54
CA ASN A 27 -36.66 -3.93 52.71
C ASN A 27 -38.05 -3.83 53.38
N PRO A 28 -38.23 -4.02 54.70
CA PRO A 28 -39.51 -4.45 55.24
C PRO A 28 -40.63 -3.42 55.31
N ASP A 29 -40.42 -2.13 55.04
CA ASP A 29 -41.39 -1.12 55.49
C ASP A 29 -42.07 -0.24 54.43
N VAL A 30 -41.87 -0.41 53.11
CA VAL A 30 -42.72 0.28 52.12
C VAL A 30 -42.82 -0.49 50.79
N ARG A 31 -44.05 -0.90 50.37
CA ARG A 31 -44.30 -1.47 49.04
C ARG A 31 -44.60 -0.37 48.01
N TRP A 32 -43.65 -0.08 47.12
CA TRP A 32 -43.90 0.68 45.90
C TRP A 32 -43.83 -0.27 44.70
N PHE A 33 -44.94 -0.41 43.96
CA PHE A 33 -44.94 -1.10 42.67
C PHE A 33 -44.62 -0.09 41.56
N GLY A 34 -43.34 0.03 41.21
CA GLY A 34 -42.91 0.78 40.03
C GLY A 34 -42.87 -0.14 38.81
N PHE A 35 -43.80 0.01 37.87
CA PHE A 35 -43.68 -0.59 36.54
C PHE A 35 -42.68 0.22 35.72
N SER A 36 -41.45 -0.25 35.59
CA SER A 36 -40.55 0.27 34.56
C SER A 36 -40.84 -0.44 33.24
N LEU A 37 -41.43 0.30 32.30
CA LEU A 37 -41.42 -0.07 30.89
C LEU A 37 -39.97 0.04 30.38
N LEU A 38 -39.23 -1.06 30.42
CA LEU A 38 -38.05 -1.22 29.58
C LEU A 38 -38.52 -1.19 28.13
N ARG A 39 -38.40 -0.02 27.49
CA ARG A 39 -38.34 0.05 26.03
C ARG A 39 -37.11 -0.72 25.62
N VAL A 40 -37.28 -1.99 25.28
CA VAL A 40 -36.40 -2.64 24.32
C VAL A 40 -36.64 -1.89 23.02
N THR A 41 -35.87 -0.84 22.78
CA THR A 41 -35.73 -0.30 21.44
C THR A 41 -35.14 -1.43 20.63
N ASN A 42 -35.98 -2.14 19.85
CA ASN A 42 -35.51 -2.94 18.73
C ASN A 42 -34.55 -2.04 17.95
N ASN A 43 -33.25 -2.30 18.08
CA ASN A 43 -32.22 -1.56 17.39
C ASN A 43 -32.39 -1.93 15.91
N PRO A 44 -32.88 -1.06 15.01
CA PRO A 44 -33.11 -1.44 13.62
C PRO A 44 -31.79 -1.62 12.85
N GLN A 45 -30.65 -1.39 13.50
CA GLN A 45 -29.32 -1.67 12.98
C GLN A 45 -28.88 -3.10 13.32
N ALA A 46 -29.61 -4.10 12.81
CA ALA A 46 -28.86 -5.22 12.25
C ALA A 46 -28.14 -4.63 11.04
N GLN A 47 -26.92 -4.11 11.24
CA GLN A 47 -26.08 -3.59 10.16
C GLN A 47 -26.07 -4.65 9.06
N ARG A 48 -26.79 -4.40 7.95
CA ARG A 48 -26.78 -5.29 6.78
C ARG A 48 -25.32 -5.35 6.35
N GLN A 49 -24.64 -6.46 6.64
CA GLN A 49 -23.26 -6.63 6.19
C GLN A 49 -23.22 -6.36 4.68
N PRO A 50 -22.29 -5.53 4.20
CA PRO A 50 -22.18 -5.28 2.77
C PRO A 50 -21.91 -6.61 2.07
N ASP A 51 -22.42 -6.74 0.84
CA ASP A 51 -22.12 -7.90 -0.02
C ASP A 51 -20.71 -7.81 -0.61
N ALA A 52 -19.72 -7.67 0.28
CA ALA A 52 -18.32 -7.53 -0.05
C ALA A 52 -17.44 -8.09 1.08
N VAL A 53 -16.22 -8.47 0.72
CA VAL A 53 -15.23 -9.07 1.64
C VAL A 53 -13.92 -8.31 1.62
N PRO A 54 -13.23 -8.23 2.78
CA PRO A 54 -11.86 -7.74 2.81
C PRO A 54 -10.92 -8.76 2.15
N MET A 55 -9.87 -8.24 1.53
CA MET A 55 -8.78 -9.00 0.94
C MET A 55 -7.45 -8.52 1.52
N LEU A 56 -6.57 -9.47 1.83
CA LEU A 56 -5.17 -9.23 2.13
C LEU A 56 -4.36 -10.31 1.41
N ARG A 57 -3.39 -9.89 0.59
CA ARG A 57 -2.54 -10.81 -0.18
C ARG A 57 -1.07 -10.40 -0.06
N LEU A 58 -0.25 -11.34 0.41
CA LEU A 58 1.20 -11.25 0.38
C LEU A 58 1.72 -11.80 -0.94
N ASP A 59 2.68 -11.12 -1.57
CA ASP A 59 3.37 -11.68 -2.75
C ASP A 59 4.44 -12.70 -2.36
N LYS A 60 5.01 -12.55 -1.16
CA LYS A 60 5.95 -13.47 -0.51
C LYS A 60 5.82 -13.35 1.00
N SER A 61 6.26 -14.38 1.73
CA SER A 61 6.19 -14.42 3.20
C SER A 61 7.52 -14.13 3.89
N ARG A 62 8.65 -14.15 3.16
CA ARG A 62 9.98 -13.86 3.68
C ARG A 62 10.54 -12.58 3.08
N PHE A 63 10.95 -11.70 3.97
CA PHE A 63 11.48 -10.40 3.64
C PHE A 63 12.87 -10.21 4.23
N ALA A 64 13.69 -9.44 3.54
CA ALA A 64 15.01 -9.08 3.96
C ALA A 64 15.01 -7.68 4.60
N LEU A 65 15.77 -7.51 5.67
CA LEU A 65 15.93 -6.22 6.36
C LEU A 65 16.47 -5.17 5.38
N GLY A 66 15.83 -4.00 5.35
CA GLY A 66 16.17 -2.90 4.45
C GLY A 66 15.45 -2.93 3.10
N GLU A 67 14.70 -3.99 2.79
CA GLU A 67 13.82 -3.99 1.63
C GLU A 67 12.47 -3.30 1.93
N SER A 68 11.80 -2.81 0.89
CA SER A 68 10.42 -2.33 0.98
C SER A 68 9.44 -3.50 1.08
N VAL A 69 8.86 -3.72 2.27
CA VAL A 69 7.81 -4.71 2.46
C VAL A 69 6.55 -4.22 1.75
N PHE A 70 5.98 -5.07 0.90
CA PHE A 70 4.81 -4.75 0.10
C PHE A 70 3.79 -5.89 0.15
N PHE A 71 2.52 -5.52 0.22
CA PHE A 71 1.39 -6.43 0.16
C PHE A 71 0.14 -5.71 -0.33
N TRP A 72 -0.83 -6.47 -0.80
CA TRP A 72 -2.09 -5.95 -1.29
C TRP A 72 -3.15 -5.99 -0.21
N VAL A 73 -3.92 -4.91 -0.11
CA VAL A 73 -5.17 -4.84 0.66
C VAL A 73 -6.29 -4.39 -0.26
N GLY A 74 -7.53 -4.66 0.10
CA GLY A 74 -8.66 -4.28 -0.72
C GLY A 74 -9.97 -4.85 -0.27
N VAL A 75 -11.01 -4.49 -1.00
CA VAL A 75 -12.38 -4.98 -0.79
C VAL A 75 -12.90 -5.47 -2.12
N GLU A 76 -13.57 -6.62 -2.12
CA GLU A 76 -14.16 -7.21 -3.32
C GLU A 76 -15.65 -7.47 -3.10
N SER A 77 -16.49 -6.97 -4.02
CA SER A 77 -17.93 -7.27 -4.02
C SER A 77 -18.18 -8.72 -4.41
N LYS A 78 -18.99 -9.46 -3.63
CA LYS A 78 -19.26 -10.89 -3.87
C LYS A 78 -20.14 -11.11 -5.10
N SER A 79 -21.16 -10.27 -5.30
CA SER A 79 -22.08 -10.34 -6.45
C SER A 79 -21.80 -9.28 -7.53
N GLY A 80 -20.80 -8.44 -7.34
CA GLY A 80 -20.56 -7.26 -8.18
C GLY A 80 -21.53 -6.11 -7.91
N ALA A 81 -22.31 -6.19 -6.83
CA ALA A 81 -23.14 -5.09 -6.31
C ALA A 81 -22.28 -3.90 -5.86
N ILE A 82 -22.87 -2.71 -5.92
CA ILE A 82 -22.26 -1.48 -5.42
C ILE A 82 -22.14 -1.55 -3.90
N ILE A 83 -20.95 -1.23 -3.40
CA ILE A 83 -20.63 -1.12 -1.98
C ILE A 83 -21.13 0.24 -1.49
N PRO A 84 -22.08 0.29 -0.54
CA PRO A 84 -22.62 1.55 -0.04
C PRO A 84 -21.54 2.45 0.58
N ARG A 85 -21.70 3.76 0.42
CA ARG A 85 -20.72 4.76 0.87
C ARG A 85 -20.47 4.71 2.37
N GLU A 86 -21.48 4.38 3.19
CA GLU A 86 -21.30 4.28 4.65
C GLU A 86 -20.26 3.25 5.08
N TYR A 87 -19.93 2.27 4.22
CA TYR A 87 -18.92 1.26 4.53
C TYR A 87 -17.50 1.67 4.10
N GLN A 88 -17.33 2.69 3.26
CA GLN A 88 -16.04 3.04 2.68
C GLN A 88 -15.03 3.52 3.74
N ASP A 89 -15.50 4.11 4.83
CA ASP A 89 -14.66 4.59 5.95
C ASP A 89 -14.37 3.52 7.02
N THR A 90 -14.78 2.27 6.78
CA THR A 90 -14.66 1.17 7.76
C THR A 90 -13.38 0.33 7.60
N CYS A 91 -12.58 0.58 6.57
CA CYS A 91 -11.37 -0.20 6.31
C CYS A 91 -10.31 0.04 7.38
N ARG A 92 -9.80 -1.02 8.01
CA ARG A 92 -8.72 -0.96 9.00
C ARG A 92 -7.66 -2.02 8.73
N LEU A 93 -6.40 -1.65 8.82
CA LEU A 93 -5.28 -2.59 8.78
C LEU A 93 -4.65 -2.69 10.16
N THR A 94 -4.51 -3.91 10.68
CA THR A 94 -3.77 -4.17 11.91
C THR A 94 -2.49 -4.91 11.58
N ILE A 95 -1.36 -4.31 11.93
CA ILE A 95 -0.03 -4.90 11.81
C ILE A 95 0.47 -5.20 13.22
N THR A 96 0.61 -6.48 13.54
CA THR A 96 1.26 -6.94 14.77
C THR A 96 2.75 -7.11 14.51
N ARG A 97 3.54 -6.33 15.25
CA ARG A 97 5.01 -6.33 15.17
C ARG A 97 5.62 -7.51 15.93
N PRO A 98 6.92 -7.81 15.73
CA PRO A 98 7.61 -8.89 16.44
C PRO A 98 7.59 -8.76 17.97
N ASP A 99 7.53 -7.54 18.49
CA ASP A 99 7.42 -7.24 19.92
C ASP A 99 5.99 -7.41 20.49
N GLY A 100 5.03 -7.83 19.65
CA GLY A 100 3.62 -8.00 19.99
C GLY A 100 2.79 -6.73 19.93
N THR A 101 3.41 -5.56 19.72
CA THR A 101 2.66 -4.30 19.59
C THR A 101 1.83 -4.29 18.31
N ASN A 102 0.60 -3.80 18.42
CA ASN A 102 -0.28 -3.61 17.29
C ASN A 102 -1.20 -2.41 17.53
N LYS A 103 -1.63 -1.80 16.43
CA LYS A 103 -2.65 -0.77 16.42
C LYS A 103 -3.41 -0.85 15.09
N PRO A 104 -4.75 -0.88 15.09
CA PRO A 104 -5.51 -0.72 13.87
C PRO A 104 -5.34 0.68 13.29
N GLU A 105 -4.96 0.76 12.02
CA GLU A 105 -4.81 2.01 11.28
C GLU A 105 -5.89 2.11 10.19
N PRO A 106 -6.51 3.29 9.98
CA PRO A 106 -7.45 3.48 8.89
C PRO A 106 -6.75 3.34 7.55
N VAL A 107 -7.40 2.62 6.63
CA VAL A 107 -7.01 2.59 5.22
C VAL A 107 -8.08 3.33 4.44
N SER A 108 -7.69 4.42 3.78
CA SER A 108 -8.63 5.25 3.02
C SER A 108 -9.13 4.51 1.79
N TRP A 109 -10.41 4.72 1.46
CA TRP A 109 -10.95 4.32 0.17
C TRP A 109 -10.26 5.11 -0.95
N PRO A 110 -9.84 4.50 -2.07
CA PRO A 110 -9.21 5.24 -3.16
C PRO A 110 -10.16 6.27 -3.77
N ILE A 111 -9.61 7.44 -4.12
CA ILE A 111 -10.37 8.58 -4.68
C ILE A 111 -10.55 8.43 -6.19
N ASP A 112 -9.66 7.68 -6.84
CA ASP A 112 -9.57 7.47 -8.27
C ASP A 112 -10.02 6.08 -8.70
N GLY A 113 -10.47 5.98 -9.95
CA GLY A 113 -10.98 4.75 -10.55
C GLY A 113 -12.42 4.40 -10.17
N SER A 114 -12.94 3.34 -10.80
CA SER A 114 -14.27 2.78 -10.49
C SER A 114 -14.17 1.83 -9.30
N THR A 115 -14.20 2.38 -8.09
CA THR A 115 -14.01 1.63 -6.82
C THR A 115 -15.31 1.28 -6.11
N ASP A 116 -16.46 1.60 -6.72
CA ASP A 116 -17.79 1.38 -6.16
C ASP A 116 -18.13 -0.10 -5.96
N ARG A 117 -17.45 -1.00 -6.67
CA ARG A 117 -17.63 -2.47 -6.58
C ARG A 117 -16.46 -3.18 -5.90
N GLY A 118 -15.54 -2.41 -5.33
CA GLY A 118 -14.32 -2.94 -4.74
C GLY A 118 -13.08 -2.26 -5.31
N TRP A 119 -11.97 -2.46 -4.62
CA TRP A 119 -10.67 -1.93 -4.99
C TRP A 119 -9.57 -2.81 -4.44
N ARG A 120 -8.40 -2.70 -5.04
CA ARG A 120 -7.17 -3.30 -4.55
C ARG A 120 -6.07 -2.25 -4.60
N GLY A 121 -5.34 -2.11 -3.50
CA GLY A 121 -4.26 -1.13 -3.36
C GLY A 121 -3.04 -1.74 -2.69
N GLY A 122 -1.88 -1.17 -3.02
CA GLY A 122 -0.62 -1.51 -2.38
C GLY A 122 -0.51 -0.89 -1.00
N TYR A 123 -0.01 -1.67 -0.04
CA TYR A 123 0.36 -1.22 1.30
C TYR A 123 1.73 -1.80 1.65
N GLY A 124 2.39 -1.24 2.66
CA GLY A 124 3.72 -1.71 3.02
C GLY A 124 4.29 -1.13 4.29
N LEU A 125 5.46 -1.65 4.67
CA LEU A 125 6.32 -1.07 5.68
C LEU A 125 7.54 -0.51 4.99
N GLY A 126 7.83 0.78 5.22
CA GLY A 126 9.09 1.38 4.78
C GLY A 126 10.28 0.73 5.48
N PRO A 127 11.47 0.77 4.87
CA PRO A 127 12.67 0.09 5.39
C PRO A 127 13.02 0.54 6.81
N ASP A 128 12.83 1.82 7.14
CA ASP A 128 13.16 2.39 8.45
C ASP A 128 12.19 1.97 9.57
N LYS A 129 11.02 1.42 9.21
CA LYS A 129 10.00 0.96 10.17
C LYS A 129 10.01 -0.55 10.36
N ALA A 130 10.74 -1.27 9.52
CA ALA A 130 10.87 -2.72 9.54
C ALA A 130 11.92 -3.15 10.57
N GLN A 131 11.58 -4.14 11.38
CA GLN A 131 12.48 -4.77 12.34
C GLN A 131 12.54 -6.27 12.03
N PRO A 132 13.66 -6.94 12.29
CA PRO A 132 13.72 -8.39 12.15
C PRO A 132 12.69 -9.09 13.04
N GLY A 133 12.06 -10.14 12.52
CA GLY A 133 11.11 -10.98 13.25
C GLY A 133 9.82 -11.23 12.48
N ARG A 134 8.88 -11.88 13.18
CA ARG A 134 7.59 -12.29 12.63
C ARG A 134 6.56 -11.19 12.80
N TYR A 135 5.85 -10.89 11.73
CA TYR A 135 4.70 -10.00 11.71
C TYR A 135 3.42 -10.79 11.39
N THR A 136 2.31 -10.30 11.93
CA THR A 136 0.96 -10.79 11.60
C THR A 136 0.10 -9.63 11.11
N LEU A 137 -0.51 -9.78 9.94
CA LEU A 137 -1.34 -8.77 9.30
C LEU A 137 -2.80 -9.23 9.25
N VAL A 138 -3.72 -8.32 9.57
CA VAL A 138 -5.16 -8.53 9.44
C VAL A 138 -5.78 -7.28 8.83
N PHE A 139 -6.54 -7.45 7.75
CA PHE A 139 -7.34 -6.38 7.15
C PHE A 139 -8.81 -6.56 7.52
N GLU A 140 -9.46 -5.48 7.90
CA GLU A 140 -10.85 -5.43 8.34
C GLU A 140 -11.66 -4.48 7.46
N PHE A 141 -12.88 -4.89 7.10
CA PHE A 141 -13.87 -4.09 6.39
C PHE A 141 -15.27 -4.41 6.92
N ALA A 142 -16.02 -3.38 7.33
CA ALA A 142 -17.38 -3.52 7.86
C ALA A 142 -17.53 -4.62 8.95
N GLY A 143 -16.54 -4.72 9.84
CA GLY A 143 -16.49 -5.73 10.92
C GLY A 143 -16.10 -7.15 10.48
N GLN A 144 -15.94 -7.40 9.17
CA GLN A 144 -15.38 -8.66 8.65
C GLN A 144 -13.85 -8.56 8.60
N ARG A 145 -13.15 -9.66 8.93
CA ARG A 145 -11.68 -9.72 8.95
C ARG A 145 -11.15 -10.77 7.98
N THR A 146 -10.01 -10.49 7.37
CA THR A 146 -9.24 -11.51 6.66
C THR A 146 -8.68 -12.54 7.66
N PRO A 147 -8.38 -13.77 7.20
CA PRO A 147 -7.47 -14.64 7.92
C PRO A 147 -6.15 -13.92 8.22
N PRO A 148 -5.50 -14.18 9.36
CA PRO A 148 -4.19 -13.60 9.66
C PRO A 148 -3.14 -14.06 8.65
N ALA A 149 -2.50 -13.11 7.97
CA ALA A 149 -1.36 -13.39 7.11
C ALA A 149 -0.07 -13.17 7.89
N THR A 150 0.91 -14.04 7.68
CA THR A 150 2.22 -13.95 8.35
C THR A 150 3.30 -13.60 7.34
N LEU A 151 4.15 -12.66 7.73
CA LEU A 151 5.45 -12.46 7.07
C LEU A 151 6.58 -12.47 8.11
N VAL A 152 7.80 -12.73 7.66
CA VAL A 152 9.02 -12.69 8.48
C VAL A 152 10.01 -11.77 7.82
N ILE A 153 10.61 -10.87 8.60
CA ILE A 153 11.71 -10.01 8.16
C ILE A 153 13.01 -10.54 8.77
N GLU A 154 14.04 -10.73 7.97
CA GLU A 154 15.29 -11.36 8.39
C GLU A 154 16.50 -10.53 7.95
N ASP A 155 17.58 -10.59 8.71
CA ASP A 155 18.85 -10.03 8.27
C ASP A 155 19.47 -10.96 7.22
N VAL A 156 19.53 -10.50 5.97
CA VAL A 156 20.01 -11.28 4.83
C VAL A 156 21.37 -10.73 4.38
N PRO A 157 22.49 -11.41 4.70
CA PRO A 157 23.84 -10.84 4.51
C PRO A 157 24.17 -10.45 3.07
N ILE A 158 23.58 -11.15 2.08
CA ILE A 158 23.84 -10.88 0.67
C ILE A 158 23.39 -9.47 0.26
N LEU A 159 22.34 -8.92 0.89
CA LEU A 159 21.87 -7.58 0.53
C LEU A 159 22.87 -6.48 0.85
N ARG A 160 23.72 -6.67 1.87
CA ARG A 160 24.79 -5.72 2.18
C ARG A 160 25.86 -5.64 1.09
N ARG A 161 25.89 -6.62 0.19
CA ARG A 161 26.79 -6.68 -0.97
C ARG A 161 26.16 -6.14 -2.26
N ILE A 162 24.92 -5.66 -2.20
CA ILE A 162 24.21 -5.06 -3.33
C ILE A 162 23.97 -3.59 -2.98
N LYS A 163 24.58 -2.68 -3.73
CA LYS A 163 24.42 -1.23 -3.52
C LYS A 163 23.75 -0.61 -4.73
N ALA A 164 22.65 0.11 -4.53
CA ALA A 164 22.01 0.90 -5.56
C ALA A 164 21.88 2.35 -5.12
N GLU A 165 22.23 3.29 -6.00
CA GLU A 165 22.17 4.73 -5.70
C GLU A 165 21.93 5.56 -6.97
N PHE A 166 21.29 6.72 -6.80
CA PHE A 166 21.23 7.75 -7.83
C PHE A 166 22.35 8.77 -7.58
N VAL A 167 23.11 9.11 -8.62
CA VAL A 167 24.19 10.10 -8.57
C VAL A 167 23.91 11.21 -9.57
N PHE A 168 23.82 12.45 -9.08
CA PHE A 168 23.63 13.62 -9.93
C PHE A 168 24.97 14.12 -10.47
N SER A 169 25.01 14.43 -11.77
CA SER A 169 26.04 15.30 -12.32
C SER A 169 25.95 16.68 -11.67
N ARG A 170 27.08 17.18 -11.17
CA ARG A 170 27.15 18.47 -10.48
C ARG A 170 27.94 19.50 -11.25
N THR A 171 27.54 20.76 -11.13
CA THR A 171 28.31 21.94 -11.56
C THR A 171 29.41 22.27 -10.54
N SER A 172 30.32 23.18 -10.88
CA SER A 172 31.46 23.56 -10.02
C SER A 172 31.05 24.20 -8.69
N ASP A 173 29.84 24.77 -8.62
CA ASP A 173 29.22 25.32 -7.43
C ASP A 173 28.49 24.27 -6.58
N GLY A 174 28.54 22.99 -6.98
CA GLY A 174 28.03 21.85 -6.22
C GLY A 174 26.54 21.54 -6.42
N PHE A 175 25.82 22.33 -7.22
CA PHE A 175 24.43 22.05 -7.57
C PHE A 175 24.30 20.97 -8.65
N ALA A 176 23.13 20.35 -8.78
CA ALA A 176 22.87 19.47 -9.93
C ALA A 176 22.87 20.29 -11.24
N SER A 177 23.53 19.75 -12.26
CA SER A 177 23.63 20.37 -13.58
C SER A 177 22.38 20.09 -14.42
N HIS A 178 21.71 21.13 -14.90
CA HIS A 178 20.53 21.02 -15.79
C HIS A 178 20.78 20.20 -17.05
N ASP A 179 21.99 20.31 -17.59
CA ASP A 179 22.43 19.60 -18.80
C ASP A 179 23.09 18.26 -18.46
N GLY A 180 23.21 17.94 -17.18
CA GLY A 180 23.77 16.71 -16.67
C GLY A 180 22.77 15.56 -16.60
N ASN A 181 23.26 14.44 -16.08
CA ASN A 181 22.49 13.23 -15.87
C ASN A 181 22.28 12.95 -14.39
N VAL A 182 21.16 12.33 -14.06
CA VAL A 182 21.01 11.54 -12.84
C VAL A 182 21.31 10.10 -13.21
N THR A 183 22.37 9.51 -12.67
CA THR A 183 22.79 8.15 -13.03
C THR A 183 22.38 7.19 -11.94
N LEU A 184 21.54 6.20 -12.26
CA LEU A 184 21.33 5.04 -11.41
C LEU A 184 22.55 4.12 -11.53
N ILE A 185 23.20 3.83 -10.41
CA ILE A 185 24.32 2.90 -10.31
C ILE A 185 23.91 1.74 -9.44
N ILE A 186 24.08 0.51 -9.93
CA ILE A 186 23.85 -0.71 -9.15
C ILE A 186 25.14 -1.51 -9.16
N ASN A 187 25.75 -1.67 -7.99
CA ASN A 187 26.95 -2.48 -7.79
C ASN A 187 26.56 -3.84 -7.23
N ASN A 188 27.00 -4.91 -7.91
CA ASN A 188 26.86 -6.26 -7.43
C ASN A 188 28.20 -6.76 -6.89
N TRP A 189 28.42 -6.63 -5.58
CA TRP A 189 29.57 -7.23 -4.90
C TRP A 189 29.23 -8.59 -4.27
N SER A 190 28.06 -9.14 -4.59
CA SER A 190 27.70 -10.50 -4.23
C SER A 190 28.37 -11.51 -5.16
N ASP A 191 28.32 -12.76 -4.76
CA ASP A 191 28.73 -13.95 -5.51
C ASP A 191 27.60 -14.52 -6.38
N HIS A 192 26.44 -13.84 -6.45
CA HIS A 192 25.30 -14.27 -7.26
C HIS A 192 25.02 -13.28 -8.40
N VAL A 193 24.39 -13.79 -9.46
CA VAL A 193 23.82 -12.97 -10.53
C VAL A 193 22.61 -12.21 -10.00
N LEU A 194 22.44 -10.95 -10.42
CA LEU A 194 21.22 -10.18 -10.16
C LEU A 194 20.44 -9.98 -11.45
N ARG A 195 19.12 -10.15 -11.38
CA ARG A 195 18.20 -9.87 -12.48
C ARG A 195 17.09 -8.93 -12.02
N PHE A 196 16.83 -7.87 -12.79
CA PHE A 196 15.78 -6.89 -12.47
C PHE A 196 15.20 -6.30 -13.76
N PRO A 197 13.94 -5.83 -13.76
CA PRO A 197 13.40 -5.11 -14.91
C PRO A 197 14.20 -3.85 -15.17
N ARG A 198 14.28 -3.41 -16.43
CA ARG A 198 14.98 -2.17 -16.77
C ARG A 198 14.30 -0.96 -16.08
N PRO A 199 15.01 -0.19 -15.25
CA PRO A 199 14.45 1.00 -14.62
C PRO A 199 14.00 2.05 -15.65
N GLY A 200 12.88 2.72 -15.39
CA GLY A 200 12.29 3.71 -16.31
C GLY A 200 11.32 3.14 -17.36
N ASP A 201 11.18 1.82 -17.45
CA ASP A 201 10.15 1.16 -18.28
C ASP A 201 8.79 1.09 -17.55
N ASP A 202 7.72 0.77 -18.28
CA ASP A 202 6.31 0.84 -17.83
C ASP A 202 6.03 0.09 -16.51
N ASN A 203 6.78 -0.98 -16.20
CA ASN A 203 6.62 -1.78 -14.97
C ASN A 203 7.75 -1.59 -13.94
N SER A 204 8.67 -0.65 -14.17
CA SER A 204 9.79 -0.33 -13.27
C SER A 204 10.05 1.17 -13.25
N LEU A 205 9.00 1.91 -12.93
CA LEU A 205 8.96 3.36 -13.00
C LEU A 205 9.99 4.02 -12.07
N VAL A 206 10.51 5.16 -12.53
CA VAL A 206 11.30 6.08 -11.71
C VAL A 206 10.42 7.29 -11.41
N SER A 207 10.11 7.52 -10.14
CA SER A 207 9.36 8.69 -9.70
C SER A 207 10.30 9.90 -9.55
N VAL A 208 9.80 11.05 -9.93
CA VAL A 208 10.49 12.34 -9.77
C VAL A 208 9.58 13.29 -9.00
N SER A 209 10.13 13.87 -7.94
CA SER A 209 9.50 14.96 -7.20
C SER A 209 10.32 16.22 -7.38
N LEU A 210 9.67 17.31 -7.77
CA LEU A 210 10.27 18.61 -7.99
C LEU A 210 9.54 19.66 -7.18
N PHE A 211 10.24 20.37 -6.30
CA PHE A 211 9.67 21.48 -5.55
C PHE A 211 10.60 22.68 -5.52
N LYS A 212 10.02 23.88 -5.58
CA LYS A 212 10.77 25.13 -5.44
C LYS A 212 10.99 25.44 -3.96
N SER A 213 12.15 25.99 -3.60
CA SER A 213 12.49 26.27 -2.19
C SER A 213 11.51 27.24 -1.51
N ASP A 214 10.88 28.13 -2.27
CA ASP A 214 9.85 29.06 -1.79
C ASP A 214 8.43 28.44 -1.72
N ARG A 215 8.31 27.14 -2.06
CA ARG A 215 7.07 26.35 -2.08
C ARG A 215 6.01 26.83 -3.08
N SER A 216 6.33 27.77 -3.97
CA SER A 216 5.39 28.25 -4.99
C SER A 216 5.17 27.26 -6.14
N TYR A 217 5.98 26.20 -6.22
CA TYR A 217 5.88 25.16 -7.23
C TYR A 217 6.13 23.78 -6.62
N ARG A 218 5.31 22.81 -7.02
CA ARG A 218 5.49 21.38 -6.75
C ARG A 218 4.96 20.57 -7.94
N SER A 219 5.71 19.55 -8.35
CA SER A 219 5.29 18.56 -9.33
C SER A 219 5.83 17.19 -8.94
N ASP A 220 4.94 16.19 -8.94
CA ASP A 220 5.26 14.79 -8.71
C ASP A 220 4.83 14.01 -9.96
N PHE A 221 5.75 13.30 -10.61
CA PHE A 221 5.50 12.62 -11.87
C PHE A 221 6.42 11.40 -12.05
N PHE A 222 6.14 10.57 -13.05
CA PHE A 222 7.04 9.49 -13.45
C PHE A 222 7.98 9.99 -14.56
N TYR A 223 9.25 9.63 -14.47
CA TYR A 223 10.24 9.96 -15.49
C TYR A 223 9.77 9.43 -16.85
N PRO A 224 9.84 10.25 -17.92
CA PRO A 224 9.31 9.84 -19.22
C PRO A 224 10.07 8.63 -19.79
N ALA A 225 9.35 7.55 -20.09
CA ALA A 225 9.90 6.30 -20.64
C ALA A 225 10.44 6.45 -22.09
N VAL A 226 10.43 7.66 -22.66
CA VAL A 226 10.57 7.95 -24.10
C VAL A 226 11.96 7.59 -24.65
N GLY A 227 12.98 7.47 -23.81
CA GLY A 227 14.35 7.11 -24.22
C GLY A 227 14.74 5.63 -24.09
N PHE A 228 13.93 4.80 -23.43
CA PHE A 228 14.26 3.38 -23.15
C PHE A 228 13.42 2.38 -23.95
N ARG A 229 12.38 2.88 -24.62
CA ARG A 229 11.50 2.12 -25.50
C ARG A 229 12.23 1.81 -26.80
N ASP A 230 12.56 0.54 -26.99
CA ASP A 230 12.65 -0.01 -28.33
C ASP A 230 11.20 -0.23 -28.82
N PRO A 231 10.72 0.53 -29.82
CA PRO A 231 9.33 0.45 -30.27
C PRO A 231 8.94 -0.96 -30.77
N ASP A 232 9.93 -1.77 -31.16
CA ASP A 232 9.72 -3.15 -31.63
C ASP A 232 9.78 -4.20 -30.50
N LYS A 233 10.13 -3.79 -29.26
CA LYS A 233 10.20 -4.67 -28.08
C LYS A 233 9.29 -4.21 -26.95
N ARG A 234 8.10 -3.71 -27.30
CA ARG A 234 7.07 -3.48 -26.31
C ARG A 234 6.70 -4.83 -25.67
N SER A 235 7.02 -4.98 -24.39
CA SER A 235 6.50 -6.10 -23.62
C SER A 235 5.01 -5.86 -23.40
N ASP A 236 4.15 -6.65 -24.05
CA ASP A 236 2.72 -6.69 -23.74
C ASP A 236 2.43 -7.27 -22.34
N THR A 237 3.46 -7.75 -21.65
CA THR A 237 3.39 -8.27 -20.29
C THR A 237 3.42 -7.12 -19.28
N SER A 238 2.27 -6.84 -18.67
CA SER A 238 2.15 -6.07 -17.43
C SER A 238 2.24 -6.99 -16.22
N PHE A 239 2.91 -6.56 -15.15
CA PHE A 239 3.04 -7.34 -13.93
C PHE A 239 3.03 -6.46 -12.68
N ASP A 240 2.37 -6.96 -11.64
CA ASP A 240 2.37 -6.36 -10.30
C ASP A 240 3.68 -6.64 -9.54
N THR A 241 4.33 -7.77 -9.83
CA THR A 241 5.53 -8.24 -9.12
C THR A 241 6.47 -8.94 -10.10
N PHE A 242 7.75 -8.56 -10.10
CA PHE A 242 8.77 -9.21 -10.92
C PHE A 242 9.28 -10.47 -10.22
N ALA A 243 8.56 -11.57 -10.36
CA ALA A 243 8.93 -12.87 -9.81
C ALA A 243 9.54 -13.80 -10.87
N TRP A 244 10.06 -14.96 -10.44
CA TRP A 244 10.76 -15.91 -11.31
C TRP A 244 9.94 -16.45 -12.49
N ASP A 245 8.62 -16.52 -12.35
CA ASP A 245 7.67 -16.99 -13.36
C ASP A 245 7.44 -15.98 -14.51
N ILE A 246 7.64 -14.69 -14.24
CA ILE A 246 7.53 -13.61 -15.23
C ILE A 246 8.89 -13.15 -15.75
N ALA A 247 9.98 -13.48 -15.05
CA ALA A 247 11.33 -12.99 -15.37
C ALA A 247 11.81 -13.30 -16.79
N SER A 248 11.36 -14.41 -17.38
CA SER A 248 11.69 -14.80 -18.76
C SER A 248 10.85 -14.10 -19.83
N LYS A 249 9.74 -13.45 -19.45
CA LYS A 249 8.78 -12.80 -20.35
C LYS A 249 8.94 -11.29 -20.40
N VAL A 250 9.71 -10.74 -19.48
CA VAL A 250 9.89 -9.30 -19.29
C VAL A 250 11.33 -8.93 -19.61
N PRO A 251 11.58 -7.87 -20.42
CA PRO A 251 12.91 -7.32 -20.63
C PRO A 251 13.57 -6.99 -19.28
N SER A 252 14.67 -7.69 -18.99
CA SER A 252 15.39 -7.54 -17.73
C SER A 252 16.88 -7.30 -17.97
N VAL A 253 17.48 -6.56 -17.05
CA VAL A 253 18.92 -6.40 -16.93
C VAL A 253 19.44 -7.55 -16.09
N THR A 254 20.56 -8.13 -16.51
CA THR A 254 21.30 -9.14 -15.75
C THR A 254 22.70 -8.60 -15.48
N ILE A 255 23.13 -8.62 -14.21
CA ILE A 255 24.50 -8.26 -13.81
C ILE A 255 25.16 -9.41 -13.04
N ARG A 256 26.37 -9.77 -13.45
CA ARG A 256 27.16 -10.85 -12.85
C ARG A 256 27.85 -10.38 -11.56
N PRO A 257 28.39 -11.32 -10.76
CA PRO A 257 29.26 -10.98 -9.63
C PRO A 257 30.39 -10.02 -10.03
N GLY A 258 30.56 -8.96 -9.26
CA GLY A 258 31.56 -7.92 -9.48
C GLY A 258 31.20 -6.86 -10.53
N GLU A 259 30.12 -7.04 -11.29
CA GLU A 259 29.71 -6.07 -12.31
C GLU A 259 28.95 -4.86 -11.72
N THR A 260 29.00 -3.74 -12.44
CA THR A 260 28.24 -2.52 -12.12
C THR A 260 27.33 -2.16 -13.29
N TYR A 261 26.04 -2.03 -13.03
CA TYR A 261 25.09 -1.43 -13.96
C TYR A 261 25.07 0.09 -13.82
N ARG A 262 24.94 0.80 -14.94
CA ARG A 262 24.77 2.26 -14.99
C ARG A 262 23.69 2.63 -16.00
N GLN A 263 22.73 3.45 -15.58
CA GLN A 263 21.73 4.02 -16.47
C GLN A 263 21.60 5.52 -16.22
N ALA A 264 21.80 6.30 -17.27
CA ALA A 264 21.69 7.75 -17.21
C ALA A 264 20.24 8.19 -17.50
N PHE A 265 19.75 9.08 -16.65
CA PHE A 265 18.49 9.79 -16.80
C PHE A 265 18.81 11.28 -16.99
N PRO A 266 18.81 11.80 -18.23
CA PRO A 266 19.01 13.22 -18.48
C PRO A 266 18.10 14.09 -17.63
N LEU A 267 18.66 15.03 -16.87
CA LEU A 267 17.89 15.90 -15.99
C LEU A 267 16.94 16.79 -16.81
N ARG A 268 17.41 17.28 -17.96
CA ARG A 268 16.60 18.05 -18.92
C ARG A 268 15.26 17.37 -19.26
N ALA A 269 15.23 16.05 -19.48
CA ALA A 269 13.99 15.35 -19.83
C ALA A 269 12.98 15.35 -18.66
N ALA A 270 13.44 15.26 -17.41
CA ALA A 270 12.56 15.42 -16.25
C ALA A 270 12.01 16.86 -16.15
N LEU A 271 12.84 17.86 -16.44
CA LEU A 271 12.39 19.27 -16.43
C LEU A 271 11.37 19.57 -17.52
N GLU A 272 11.54 18.99 -18.72
CA GLU A 272 10.55 19.11 -19.80
C GLU A 272 9.22 18.41 -19.44
N GLU A 273 9.26 17.27 -18.77
CA GLU A 273 8.05 16.61 -18.25
C GLU A 273 7.33 17.51 -17.23
N ALA A 274 8.09 18.08 -16.28
CA ALA A 274 7.55 18.96 -15.25
C ALA A 274 6.87 20.22 -15.83
N LYS A 275 7.39 20.76 -16.95
CA LYS A 275 6.82 21.93 -17.65
C LYS A 275 5.46 21.66 -18.30
N LYS A 276 5.09 20.40 -18.56
CA LYS A 276 3.79 20.08 -19.18
C LYS A 276 2.59 20.45 -18.31
N HIS A 277 2.78 20.48 -16.99
CA HIS A 277 1.70 20.66 -16.04
C HIS A 277 1.70 22.04 -15.38
N SER A 278 2.83 22.77 -15.38
CA SER A 278 2.93 24.10 -14.79
C SER A 278 4.19 24.84 -15.27
N PHE A 279 4.18 26.17 -15.19
CA PHE A 279 5.32 27.01 -15.54
C PHE A 279 6.49 26.80 -14.57
N LEU A 280 7.65 26.45 -15.13
CA LEU A 280 8.89 26.28 -14.38
C LEU A 280 9.74 27.55 -14.51
N GLY A 281 9.56 28.49 -13.58
CA GLY A 281 10.26 29.78 -13.60
C GLY A 281 11.66 29.77 -12.95
N PRO A 282 12.40 30.88 -13.02
CA PRO A 282 13.68 31.01 -12.32
C PRO A 282 13.57 30.81 -10.81
N GLY A 283 14.64 30.28 -10.22
CA GLY A 283 14.76 30.07 -8.79
C GLY A 283 15.52 28.81 -8.41
N ARG A 284 15.60 28.57 -7.10
CA ARG A 284 16.18 27.36 -6.52
C ARG A 284 15.12 26.29 -6.35
N TYR A 285 15.45 25.10 -6.82
CA TYR A 285 14.60 23.92 -6.76
C TYR A 285 15.33 22.78 -6.07
N HIS A 286 14.54 21.85 -5.56
CA HIS A 286 14.99 20.56 -5.09
C HIS A 286 14.29 19.49 -5.91
N ILE A 287 15.08 18.57 -6.42
CA ILE A 287 14.59 17.44 -7.19
C ILE A 287 14.98 16.15 -6.50
N THR A 288 14.04 15.21 -6.43
CA THR A 288 14.23 13.88 -5.86
C THR A 288 13.91 12.85 -6.92
N PHE A 289 14.83 11.92 -7.15
CA PHE A 289 14.61 10.72 -7.95
C PHE A 289 14.42 9.56 -6.99
N THR A 290 13.36 8.77 -7.19
CA THR A 290 13.03 7.62 -6.37
C THR A 290 12.66 6.44 -7.26
N ALA A 291 13.13 5.24 -6.91
CA ALA A 291 12.75 3.98 -7.55
C ALA A 291 12.70 2.86 -6.51
N THR A 292 11.97 1.78 -6.82
CA THR A 292 12.05 0.52 -6.08
C THR A 292 12.47 -0.56 -7.05
N LEU A 293 13.71 -1.05 -6.92
CA LEU A 293 14.24 -2.11 -7.76
C LEU A 293 13.68 -3.45 -7.28
N GLN A 294 13.02 -4.19 -8.18
CA GLN A 294 12.59 -5.57 -7.91
C GLN A 294 13.67 -6.54 -8.40
N VAL A 295 14.50 -7.01 -7.47
CA VAL A 295 15.72 -7.77 -7.77
C VAL A 295 15.53 -9.25 -7.45
N LEU A 296 15.78 -10.09 -8.45
CA LEU A 296 15.97 -11.53 -8.31
C LEU A 296 17.47 -11.80 -8.09
N ILE A 297 17.80 -12.63 -7.11
CA ILE A 297 19.17 -12.94 -6.70
C ILE A 297 19.44 -14.42 -6.95
N GLY A 298 20.48 -14.72 -7.71
CA GLY A 298 20.86 -16.09 -8.06
C GLY A 298 19.95 -16.70 -9.13
N GLU A 299 19.54 -17.94 -8.90
CA GLU A 299 18.57 -18.67 -9.73
C GLU A 299 17.35 -19.12 -8.91
N LYS A 300 16.28 -19.53 -9.60
CA LYS A 300 14.96 -19.82 -9.01
C LYS A 300 14.98 -20.84 -7.86
N ASP A 301 15.88 -21.81 -7.89
CA ASP A 301 15.96 -22.90 -6.90
C ASP A 301 17.15 -22.74 -5.93
N GLU A 302 17.82 -21.58 -5.95
CA GLU A 302 18.94 -21.28 -5.05
C GLU A 302 18.48 -20.76 -3.69
N LYS A 303 19.41 -20.75 -2.72
CA LYS A 303 19.21 -20.34 -1.33
C LYS A 303 18.44 -19.02 -1.15
N TRP A 304 18.64 -18.05 -2.02
CA TRP A 304 18.07 -16.70 -1.86
C TRP A 304 16.76 -16.49 -2.63
N SER A 305 16.29 -17.50 -3.37
CA SER A 305 15.12 -17.37 -4.24
C SER A 305 13.83 -17.09 -3.48
N GLU A 306 13.72 -17.58 -2.24
CA GLU A 306 12.56 -17.36 -1.36
C GLU A 306 12.41 -15.92 -0.88
N PHE A 307 13.49 -15.13 -0.92
CA PHE A 307 13.46 -13.70 -0.65
C PHE A 307 13.14 -12.88 -1.91
N CYS A 308 13.03 -13.53 -3.08
CA CYS A 308 12.88 -12.83 -4.34
C CYS A 308 11.38 -12.59 -4.71
N PRO A 309 11.05 -11.46 -5.35
CA PRO A 309 11.94 -10.32 -5.56
C PRO A 309 12.24 -9.57 -4.28
N VAL A 310 13.50 -9.18 -4.13
CA VAL A 310 13.90 -8.21 -3.12
C VAL A 310 13.59 -6.82 -3.64
N ARG A 311 12.84 -6.03 -2.86
CA ARG A 311 12.44 -4.67 -3.24
C ARG A 311 13.42 -3.66 -2.64
N ILE A 312 14.44 -3.27 -3.40
CA ILE A 312 15.47 -2.33 -2.93
C ILE A 312 15.02 -0.89 -3.23
N PRO A 313 14.67 -0.08 -2.21
CA PRO A 313 14.37 1.33 -2.42
C PRO A 313 15.66 2.09 -2.76
N VAL A 314 15.58 2.97 -3.74
CA VAL A 314 16.69 3.83 -4.17
C VAL A 314 16.16 5.25 -4.29
N ALA A 315 16.83 6.19 -3.63
CA ALA A 315 16.49 7.60 -3.74
C ALA A 315 17.73 8.48 -3.67
N ALA A 316 17.67 9.61 -4.35
CA ALA A 316 18.60 10.71 -4.12
C ALA A 316 17.89 12.04 -4.38
N ALA A 317 18.26 13.06 -3.61
CA ALA A 317 17.73 14.40 -3.73
C ALA A 317 18.87 15.40 -3.84
N GLU A 318 18.71 16.39 -4.72
CA GLU A 318 19.68 17.46 -4.92
C GLU A 318 19.01 18.80 -5.15
N ALA A 319 19.75 19.87 -4.87
CA ALA A 319 19.35 21.21 -5.22
C ALA A 319 19.89 21.61 -6.60
N PHE A 320 19.14 22.45 -7.32
CA PHE A 320 19.59 23.06 -8.57
C PHE A 320 18.96 24.45 -8.76
N VAL A 321 19.53 25.28 -9.65
CA VAL A 321 19.15 26.69 -9.80
C VAL A 321 18.84 27.05 -11.25
N ILE A 322 17.60 27.40 -11.55
CA ILE A 322 17.20 27.95 -12.87
C ILE A 322 17.44 29.47 -12.83
N THR A 323 18.29 29.98 -13.72
CA THR A 323 18.70 31.40 -13.71
C THR A 323 17.93 32.28 -14.71
N ARG A 324 17.32 31.71 -15.76
CA ARG A 324 16.53 32.42 -16.78
C ARG A 324 15.45 31.51 -17.35
#